data_AF-A0A2V5NJA3-F1
#
_entry.id   AF-A0A2V5NJA3-F1
#
_cell.length_a   1.000
_cell.length_b   1.000
_cell.length_c   1.000
_cell.angle_alpha   90.00
_cell.angle_beta   90.00
_cell.angle_gamma   90.00
#
_symmetry.space_group_name_H-M   'P 1'
#
loop_
_entity.id
_entity.type
_entity.pdbx_description
1 polymer ?
#
loop_
_entity_poly.entity_id
_entity_poly.type
_entity_poly.pdbx_seq_one_letter_code
_entity_poly.pdbx_strand_id
1 'polypeptide(L)' 'LEDSQSLARLGLDDYFFGDGVSVIEWADRFPEFIPEQARRILFEIKSDTQRTITFK' A
#
# COMPACT_ATOMS: atom_id res chain seq x y z
N LEU A 1 1.73 7.14 -18.18
CA LEU A 1 0.37 6.61 -18.46
C LEU A 1 0.39 5.16 -18.03
N GLU A 2 0.29 4.89 -16.73
CA GLU A 2 -0.01 3.54 -16.25
C GLU A 2 -1.47 3.57 -15.85
N ASP A 3 -2.26 2.93 -16.70
CA ASP A 3 -3.71 2.88 -16.61
C ASP A 3 -4.11 2.03 -15.42
N SER A 4 -4.96 2.56 -14.54
CA SER A 4 -5.46 1.90 -13.33
C SER A 4 -6.06 0.52 -13.61
N GLN A 5 -6.58 0.30 -14.83
CA GLN A 5 -7.10 -0.99 -15.28
C GLN A 5 -6.02 -2.07 -15.46
N SER A 6 -4.75 -1.68 -15.65
CA SER A 6 -3.63 -2.63 -15.79
C SER A 6 -3.24 -3.22 -14.43
N LEU A 7 -3.35 -2.44 -13.35
CA LEU A 7 -3.11 -2.90 -11.97
C LEU A 7 -4.16 -3.93 -11.53
N ALA A 8 -5.45 -3.68 -11.84
CA ALA A 8 -6.53 -4.65 -11.57
C ALA A 8 -6.33 -5.99 -12.28
N ARG A 9 -5.70 -5.99 -13.47
CA ARG A 9 -5.43 -7.20 -14.26
C ARG A 9 -4.16 -7.95 -13.83
N LEU A 10 -3.37 -7.40 -12.91
CA LEU A 10 -2.10 -8.00 -12.48
C LEU A 10 -2.30 -9.20 -11.52
N GLY A 11 -3.54 -9.53 -11.15
CA GLY A 11 -3.83 -10.59 -10.18
C GLY A 11 -3.53 -10.17 -8.74
N LEU A 12 -3.72 -8.89 -8.43
CA LEU A 12 -3.52 -8.34 -7.07
C LEU A 12 -4.39 -9.04 -6.02
N ASP A 13 -5.51 -9.63 -6.42
CA ASP A 13 -6.41 -10.37 -5.53
C ASP A 13 -5.70 -11.53 -4.82
N ASP A 14 -4.83 -12.27 -5.51
CA ASP A 14 -4.05 -13.37 -4.90
C ASP A 14 -3.07 -12.85 -3.85
N TYR A 15 -2.55 -11.63 -4.03
CA TYR A 15 -1.66 -10.97 -3.08
C TYR A 15 -2.42 -10.33 -1.91
N PHE A 16 -3.61 -9.78 -2.15
CA PHE A 16 -4.38 -9.09 -1.11
C PHE A 16 -5.19 -10.05 -0.23
N PHE A 17 -5.67 -11.15 -0.81
CA PHE A 17 -6.61 -12.06 -0.16
C PHE A 17 -6.07 -13.50 -0.03
N GLY A 18 -4.82 -13.76 -0.40
CA GLY A 18 -4.13 -15.01 -0.08
C GLY A 18 -3.80 -15.13 1.42
N ASP A 19 -3.34 -16.31 1.85
CA ASP A 19 -3.01 -16.62 3.25
C ASP A 19 -1.71 -15.96 3.77
N GLY A 20 -1.20 -14.95 3.07
CA GLY A 20 0.06 -14.27 3.35
C GLY A 20 -0.11 -12.87 3.94
N VAL A 21 1.02 -12.17 4.08
CA VAL A 21 1.04 -10.73 4.39
C VAL A 21 1.65 -10.00 3.20
N SER A 22 0.90 -9.06 2.64
CA SER A 22 1.37 -8.17 1.58
C SER A 22 1.73 -6.80 2.14
N VAL A 23 2.88 -6.28 1.74
CA VAL A 23 3.33 -4.92 2.05
C VAL A 23 3.38 -4.15 0.74
N ILE A 24 2.64 -3.04 0.70
CA ILE A 24 2.48 -2.23 -0.51
C ILE A 24 3.11 -0.87 -0.25
N GLU A 25 4.16 -0.54 -1.00
CA GLU A 25 4.74 0.80 -1.00
C GLU A 25 3.92 1.74 -1.89
N TRP A 26 3.89 3.04 -1.55
CA TRP A 26 3.16 4.07 -2.30
C TRP A 26 1.67 3.80 -2.50
N ALA A 27 1.04 3.10 -1.54
CA ALA A 27 -0.39 2.75 -1.54
C ALA A 27 -1.34 3.97 -1.63
N ASP A 28 -0.83 5.18 -1.35
CA ASP A 28 -1.51 6.46 -1.49
C ASP A 28 -1.74 6.90 -2.95
N ARG A 29 -0.98 6.35 -3.91
CA ARG A 29 -1.13 6.69 -5.35
C ARG A 29 -2.35 6.06 -6.00
N PHE A 30 -2.81 4.94 -5.45
CA PHE A 30 -3.88 4.10 -6.00
C PHE A 30 -4.84 3.64 -4.89
N PRO A 31 -5.39 4.56 -4.09
CA PRO A 31 -6.15 4.24 -2.88
C PRO A 31 -7.39 3.38 -3.16
N GLU A 32 -7.98 3.48 -4.35
CA GLU A 32 -9.16 2.73 -4.77
C GLU A 32 -8.89 1.23 -4.98
N PHE A 33 -7.64 0.83 -5.15
CA PHE A 33 -7.24 -0.58 -5.28
C PHE A 33 -6.81 -1.22 -3.96
N ILE A 34 -6.61 -0.41 -2.92
CA ILE A 34 -6.15 -0.91 -1.63
C ILE A 34 -7.35 -1.37 -0.80
N PRO A 35 -7.33 -2.59 -0.26
CA PRO A 35 -8.43 -3.07 0.57
C PRO A 35 -8.69 -2.15 1.78
N GLU A 36 -9.96 -1.88 2.09
CA GLU A 36 -10.32 -0.99 3.21
C GLU A 36 -9.82 -1.49 4.56
N GLN A 37 -9.72 -2.82 4.72
CA GLN A 37 -9.21 -3.47 5.92
C GLN A 37 -7.68 -3.44 6.05
N ALA A 38 -6.94 -2.92 5.06
CA ALA A 38 -5.49 -2.85 5.14
C ALA A 38 -5.03 -1.88 6.24
N ARG A 39 -4.10 -2.34 7.08
CA ARG A 39 -3.44 -1.48 8.08
C ARG A 39 -2.54 -0.49 7.36
N ARG A 40 -2.72 0.81 7.60
CA ARG A 40 -1.89 1.85 6.98
C ARG A 40 -0.71 2.19 7.88
N ILE A 41 0.49 2.16 7.33
CA ILE A 41 1.72 2.56 8.02
C ILE A 41 2.27 3.80 7.32
N LEU A 42 2.36 4.91 8.05
CA LEU A 42 2.88 6.18 7.54
C LEU A 42 4.27 6.44 8.13
N PHE A 43 5.19 6.84 7.27
CA PHE A 43 6.54 7.26 7.64
C PHE A 43 6.67 8.76 7.41
N GLU A 44 7.04 9.49 8.46
CA GLU A 44 7.34 10.92 8.38
C GLU A 44 8.83 11.17 8.65
N ILE A 45 9.46 12.05 7.88
CA ILE A 45 10.84 12.48 8.11
C ILE A 45 10.82 13.52 9.23
N LYS A 46 11.54 13.27 10.33
CA LYS A 46 11.72 14.25 11.42
C LYS A 46 13.08 14.94 11.39
N SER A 47 14.12 14.22 10.96
CA SER A 47 15.48 14.73 10.73
C SER A 47 16.23 13.77 9.81
N ASP A 48 17.50 14.02 9.52
CA ASP A 48 18.31 13.16 8.62
C ASP A 48 18.29 11.69 9.05
N THR A 49 18.39 11.42 10.35
CA THR A 49 18.52 10.06 10.92
C THR A 49 17.28 9.59 11.70
N GLN A 50 16.22 10.40 11.79
CA GLN A 50 15.01 10.04 12.54
C GLN A 50 13.76 10.05 11.67
N ARG A 51 12.91 9.04 11.90
CA ARG A 51 11.59 8.91 11.26
C ARG A 51 10.55 8.67 12.34
N THR A 52 9.34 9.17 12.12
CA THR A 52 8.16 8.81 12.91
C THR A 52 7.32 7.83 12.11
N ILE A 53 6.94 6.73 12.76
CA ILE A 53 6.09 5.69 12.18
C ILE A 53 4.73 5.76 12.87
N THR A 54 3.66 5.89 12.09
CA THR A 54 2.27 5.93 12.59
C THR A 54 1.46 4.80 11.98
N PHE A 55 0.72 4.07 12.81
CA PHE A 55 -0.20 3.01 12.38
C PHE A 55 -1.63 3.54 12.42
N LYS A 56 -2.33 3.46 11.28
CA LYS A 56 -3.74 3.85 11.12
C LYS A 56 -4.60 2.65 10.72
#